data_AF-A0A9E2TZA7-F1
#
_entry.id   AF-A0A9E2TZA7-F1
#
_cell.length_a   1.000
_cell.length_b   1.000
_cell.length_c   1.000
_cell.angle_alpha   90.00
_cell.angle_beta   90.00
_cell.angle_gamma   90.00
#
_symmetry.space_group_name_H-M   'P 1'
#
loop_
_entity.id
_entity.type
_entity.pdbx_description
1 polymer ?
#
loop_
_entity_poly.entity_id
_entity_poly.type
_entity_poly.pdbx_seq_one_letter_code
_entity_poly.pdbx_strand_id
1 'polypeptide(L)'
;MKNLAQTKVGAIVASNFRASRVLTAHHIDFCCGGGITLEEACRNKKQDLNIVLQELEETFKTKDDFNFQELEVDQLIDTIVNVHHSYVRVTIPALRAYLEKLCRVHGDRHSELFEINELFIAGSAALLSHMEKEEQVLFPYIKAMVESQTKGFPLSKPHFGDIENPIQVMEQEHEDEGERFHQIAELTNQYECPPDGCQTYKVAYAMLQEFEEDLHKHIHLENNILFPAARELYKEISFSHS
;
A
#
# COMPACT_ATOMS: atom_id res chain seq x y z
N MET A 1 -11.02 -25.13 -8.88
CA MET A 1 -10.85 -23.74 -8.41
C MET A 1 -10.06 -22.99 -9.47
N LYS A 2 -10.28 -21.67 -9.62
CA LYS A 2 -9.53 -20.82 -10.58
C LYS A 2 -8.03 -21.11 -10.40
N ASN A 3 -7.31 -21.30 -11.51
CA ASN A 3 -5.88 -21.59 -11.49
C ASN A 3 -5.14 -20.40 -10.87
N LEU A 4 -4.91 -20.43 -9.55
CA LEU A 4 -4.27 -19.34 -8.79
C LEU A 4 -2.87 -19.05 -9.32
N ALA A 5 -2.15 -20.05 -9.85
CA ALA A 5 -0.82 -19.87 -10.43
C ALA A 5 -0.79 -18.84 -11.57
N GLN A 6 -1.87 -18.77 -12.35
CA GLN A 6 -2.01 -17.83 -13.48
C GLN A 6 -2.81 -16.57 -13.12
N THR A 7 -3.22 -16.42 -11.86
CA THR A 7 -3.88 -15.21 -11.36
C THR A 7 -2.83 -14.19 -10.97
N LYS A 8 -3.09 -12.91 -11.26
CA LYS A 8 -2.23 -11.82 -10.80
C LYS A 8 -2.20 -11.76 -9.27
N VAL A 9 -1.03 -11.54 -8.67
CA VAL A 9 -0.86 -11.53 -7.21
C VAL A 9 -1.80 -10.52 -6.54
N GLY A 10 -1.89 -9.30 -7.09
CA GLY A 10 -2.80 -8.28 -6.60
C GLY A 10 -4.27 -8.74 -6.68
N ALA A 11 -4.66 -9.42 -7.74
CA ALA A 11 -6.03 -9.94 -7.86
C ALA A 11 -6.34 -11.07 -6.86
N ILE A 12 -5.34 -11.86 -6.45
CA ILE A 12 -5.49 -12.86 -5.39
C ILE A 12 -5.82 -12.15 -4.07
N VAL A 13 -5.02 -11.15 -3.67
CA VAL A 13 -5.22 -10.40 -2.42
C VAL A 13 -6.51 -9.60 -2.43
N ALA A 14 -6.85 -8.97 -3.56
CA ALA A 14 -8.09 -8.21 -3.68
C ALA A 14 -9.33 -9.11 -3.48
N SER A 15 -9.25 -10.40 -3.85
CA SER A 15 -10.34 -11.36 -3.65
C SER A 15 -10.43 -11.97 -2.24
N ASN A 16 -9.32 -11.96 -1.49
CA ASN A 16 -9.24 -12.41 -0.11
C ASN A 16 -7.99 -11.78 0.53
N PHE A 17 -8.17 -10.73 1.34
CA PHE A 17 -7.06 -9.94 1.87
C PHE A 17 -6.16 -10.78 2.78
N ARG A 18 -6.68 -11.85 3.40
CA ARG A 18 -5.89 -12.78 4.21
C ARG A 18 -4.75 -13.44 3.42
N ALA A 19 -4.85 -13.51 2.09
CA ALA A 19 -3.78 -14.01 1.22
C ALA A 19 -2.51 -13.14 1.28
N SER A 20 -2.62 -11.85 1.63
CA SER A 20 -1.46 -10.98 1.82
C SER A 20 -0.44 -11.59 2.79
N ARG A 21 -0.90 -12.19 3.89
CA ARG A 21 -0.02 -12.81 4.91
C ARG A 21 0.84 -13.94 4.35
N VAL A 22 0.26 -14.78 3.50
CA VAL A 22 1.00 -15.86 2.83
C VAL A 22 2.05 -15.26 1.90
N LEU A 23 1.67 -14.28 1.10
CA LEU A 23 2.58 -13.66 0.13
C LEU A 23 3.71 -12.90 0.82
N THR A 24 3.43 -12.15 1.90
CA THR A 24 4.43 -11.48 2.74
C THR A 24 5.41 -12.48 3.35
N ALA A 25 4.93 -13.62 3.86
CA ALA A 25 5.80 -14.67 4.42
C ALA A 25 6.76 -15.29 3.38
N HIS A 26 6.38 -15.22 2.10
CA HIS A 26 7.20 -15.64 0.97
C HIS A 26 7.96 -14.49 0.28
N HIS A 27 7.95 -13.28 0.86
CA HIS A 27 8.54 -12.06 0.31
C HIS A 27 8.03 -11.72 -1.10
N ILE A 28 6.79 -12.10 -1.40
CA ILE A 28 6.10 -11.78 -2.65
C ILE A 28 5.34 -10.47 -2.47
N ASP A 29 5.74 -9.47 -3.26
CA ASP A 29 5.09 -8.17 -3.31
C ASP A 29 3.74 -8.27 -4.03
N PHE A 30 2.67 -7.89 -3.32
CA PHE A 30 1.30 -7.90 -3.80
C PHE A 30 0.69 -6.50 -3.96
N CYS A 31 1.39 -5.45 -3.51
CA CYS A 31 0.89 -4.08 -3.53
C CYS A 31 1.39 -3.37 -4.79
N CYS A 32 2.69 -3.11 -4.92
CA CYS A 32 3.32 -2.51 -6.11
C CYS A 32 3.49 -3.56 -7.22
N GLY A 33 4.08 -4.71 -6.88
CA GLY A 33 4.33 -5.84 -7.77
C GLY A 33 3.10 -6.71 -8.09
N GLY A 34 1.89 -6.28 -7.70
CA GLY A 34 0.65 -7.06 -7.85
C GLY A 34 0.26 -7.40 -9.30
N GLY A 35 0.89 -6.78 -10.29
CA GLY A 35 0.58 -6.90 -11.72
C GLY A 35 1.00 -8.21 -12.40
N ILE A 36 1.88 -9.01 -11.81
CA ILE A 36 2.39 -10.28 -12.36
C ILE A 36 1.63 -11.50 -11.81
N THR A 37 1.74 -12.66 -12.48
CA THR A 37 1.10 -13.90 -12.01
C THR A 37 1.79 -14.46 -10.76
N LEU A 38 1.08 -15.27 -9.98
CA LEU A 38 1.66 -15.97 -8.83
C LEU A 38 2.86 -16.85 -9.24
N GLU A 39 2.76 -17.57 -10.36
CA GLU A 39 3.88 -18.37 -10.88
C GLU A 39 5.12 -17.52 -11.17
N GLU A 40 4.93 -16.36 -11.80
CA GLU A 40 6.02 -15.43 -12.07
C GLU A 40 6.61 -14.83 -10.79
N ALA A 41 5.77 -14.46 -9.83
CA ALA A 41 6.21 -13.93 -8.54
C ALA A 41 7.02 -14.96 -7.75
N CYS A 42 6.55 -16.22 -7.67
CA CYS A 42 7.28 -17.32 -7.04
C CYS A 42 8.63 -17.55 -7.73
N ARG A 43 8.67 -17.54 -9.07
CA ARG A 43 9.92 -17.66 -9.83
C ARG A 43 10.91 -16.53 -9.50
N ASN A 44 10.44 -15.28 -9.47
CA ASN A 44 11.28 -14.11 -9.19
C ASN A 44 11.85 -14.13 -7.77
N LYS A 45 11.05 -14.59 -6.79
CA LYS A 45 11.45 -14.70 -5.39
C LYS A 45 12.08 -16.05 -5.02
N LYS A 46 12.27 -16.95 -5.99
CA LYS A 46 12.81 -18.32 -5.82
C LYS A 46 12.05 -19.15 -4.77
N GLN A 47 10.72 -18.98 -4.73
CA GLN A 47 9.81 -19.70 -3.86
C GLN A 47 9.23 -20.93 -4.57
N ASP A 48 8.89 -21.98 -3.82
CA ASP A 48 8.21 -23.16 -4.37
C ASP A 48 6.72 -22.86 -4.59
N LEU A 49 6.31 -22.79 -5.86
CA LEU A 49 4.93 -22.50 -6.24
C LEU A 49 3.91 -23.46 -5.60
N ASN A 50 4.24 -24.74 -5.44
CA ASN A 50 3.28 -25.71 -4.87
C ASN A 50 3.03 -25.45 -3.38
N ILE A 51 4.06 -25.04 -2.65
CA ILE A 51 3.94 -24.68 -1.23
C ILE A 51 3.05 -23.45 -1.10
N VAL A 52 3.34 -22.39 -1.85
CA VAL A 52 2.56 -21.14 -1.81
C VAL A 52 1.10 -21.39 -2.22
N LEU A 53 0.86 -22.20 -3.25
CA LEU A 53 -0.50 -22.58 -3.66
C LEU A 53 -1.25 -23.30 -2.55
N GLN A 54 -0.62 -24.24 -1.86
CA GLN A 54 -1.27 -24.98 -0.78
C GLN A 54 -1.67 -24.07 0.38
N GLU A 55 -0.80 -23.13 0.79
CA GLU A 55 -1.08 -22.17 1.85
C GLU A 55 -2.19 -21.17 1.47
N LEU A 56 -2.18 -20.70 0.21
CA LEU A 56 -3.27 -19.89 -0.32
C LEU A 56 -4.57 -20.67 -0.35
N GLU A 57 -4.59 -21.90 -0.86
CA GLU A 57 -5.80 -22.74 -0.88
C GLU A 57 -6.39 -22.94 0.52
N GLU A 58 -5.56 -23.14 1.54
CA GLU A 58 -5.99 -23.21 2.93
C GLU A 58 -6.63 -21.89 3.39
N THR A 59 -5.98 -20.76 3.09
CA THR A 59 -6.48 -19.42 3.41
C THR A 59 -7.86 -19.17 2.80
N PHE A 60 -8.06 -19.61 1.56
CA PHE A 60 -9.32 -19.45 0.83
C PHE A 60 -10.46 -20.37 1.31
N LYS A 61 -10.21 -21.34 2.21
CA LYS A 61 -11.30 -22.09 2.87
C LYS A 61 -12.12 -21.21 3.80
N THR A 62 -11.52 -20.14 4.32
CA THR A 62 -12.25 -19.13 5.08
C THR A 62 -12.50 -17.93 4.18
N LYS A 63 -13.78 -17.60 3.97
CA LYS A 63 -14.13 -16.37 3.26
C LYS A 63 -13.65 -15.18 4.10
N ASP A 64 -13.11 -14.18 3.43
CA ASP A 64 -12.79 -12.93 4.11
C ASP A 64 -14.07 -12.24 4.57
N ASP A 65 -13.99 -11.53 5.70
CA ASP A 65 -15.14 -10.84 6.28
C ASP A 65 -15.50 -9.59 5.46
N PHE A 66 -14.55 -9.09 4.67
CA PHE A 66 -14.70 -7.89 3.87
C PHE A 66 -14.03 -8.03 2.50
N ASN A 67 -14.78 -7.76 1.43
CA ASN A 67 -14.26 -7.76 0.07
C ASN A 67 -14.21 -6.32 -0.46
N PHE A 68 -13.02 -5.74 -0.52
CA PHE A 68 -12.83 -4.36 -1.00
C PHE A 68 -13.24 -4.17 -2.46
N GLN A 69 -13.30 -5.24 -3.27
CA GLN A 69 -13.77 -5.17 -4.66
C GLN A 69 -15.29 -4.98 -4.78
N GLU A 70 -16.04 -5.19 -3.70
CA GLU A 70 -17.49 -4.97 -3.65
C GLU A 70 -17.85 -3.54 -3.20
N LEU A 71 -16.86 -2.72 -2.83
CA LEU A 71 -17.10 -1.32 -2.51
C LEU A 71 -17.29 -0.49 -3.77
N GLU A 72 -18.21 0.47 -3.69
CA GLU A 72 -18.27 1.54 -4.68
C GLU A 72 -16.99 2.39 -4.61
N VAL A 73 -16.58 2.94 -5.75
CA VAL A 73 -15.30 3.67 -5.90
C VAL A 73 -15.17 4.83 -4.90
N ASP A 74 -16.26 5.58 -4.68
CA ASP A 74 -16.29 6.69 -3.73
C ASP A 74 -16.18 6.22 -2.26
N GLN A 75 -16.79 5.08 -1.93
CA GLN A 75 -16.68 4.44 -0.62
C GLN A 75 -15.28 3.88 -0.36
N LEU A 76 -14.62 3.34 -1.38
CA LEU A 76 -13.23 2.89 -1.27
C LEU A 76 -12.29 4.07 -0.98
N ILE A 77 -12.48 5.20 -1.68
CA ILE A 77 -11.75 6.44 -1.39
C ILE A 77 -11.99 6.89 0.05
N ASP A 78 -13.24 6.92 0.51
CA ASP A 78 -13.54 7.28 1.90
C ASP A 78 -12.89 6.32 2.90
N THR A 79 -12.82 5.04 2.57
CA THR A 79 -12.14 4.04 3.41
C THR A 79 -10.64 4.32 3.49
N ILE A 80 -9.98 4.59 2.37
CA ILE A 80 -8.55 4.92 2.33
C ILE A 80 -8.24 6.16 3.17
N VAL A 81 -9.00 7.24 2.99
CA VAL A 81 -8.76 8.50 3.72
C VAL A 81 -9.03 8.34 5.23
N ASN A 82 -10.16 7.72 5.59
CA ASN A 82 -10.58 7.62 6.99
C ASN A 82 -9.81 6.58 7.80
N VAL A 83 -9.27 5.55 7.13
CA VAL A 83 -8.49 4.49 7.79
C VAL A 83 -7.01 4.79 7.64
N HIS A 84 -6.48 4.69 6.42
CA HIS A 84 -5.04 4.73 6.15
C HIS A 84 -4.45 6.12 6.32
N HIS A 85 -5.00 7.14 5.64
CA HIS A 85 -4.40 8.48 5.71
C HIS A 85 -4.53 9.10 7.10
N SER A 86 -5.63 8.81 7.79
CA SER A 86 -5.84 9.21 9.17
C SER A 86 -4.88 8.52 10.13
N TYR A 87 -4.62 7.21 9.95
CA TYR A 87 -3.61 6.47 10.69
C TYR A 87 -2.21 7.06 10.48
N VAL A 88 -1.78 7.24 9.23
CA VAL A 88 -0.46 7.78 8.88
C VAL A 88 -0.21 9.13 9.54
N ARG A 89 -1.17 10.07 9.48
CA ARG A 89 -1.06 11.40 10.10
C ARG A 89 -0.90 11.35 11.62
N VAL A 90 -1.54 10.39 12.28
CA VAL A 90 -1.46 10.22 13.75
C VAL A 90 -0.18 9.48 14.15
N THR A 91 0.24 8.49 13.37
CA THR A 91 1.35 7.60 13.72
C THR A 91 2.71 8.23 13.45
N ILE A 92 2.89 8.99 12.37
CA ILE A 92 4.18 9.62 12.01
C ILE A 92 4.79 10.41 13.18
N PRO A 93 4.09 11.36 13.83
CA PRO A 93 4.68 12.15 14.92
C PRO A 93 5.16 11.29 16.10
N ALA A 94 4.37 10.29 16.47
CA ALA A 94 4.71 9.39 17.57
C ALA A 94 5.93 8.52 17.22
N LEU A 95 5.94 7.93 16.01
CA LEU A 95 7.02 7.06 15.57
C LEU A 95 8.34 7.82 15.40
N ARG A 96 8.31 9.04 14.85
CA ARG A 96 9.48 9.93 14.80
C ARG A 96 10.08 10.17 16.18
N ALA A 97 9.24 10.50 17.17
CA ALA A 97 9.72 10.72 18.54
C ALA A 97 10.38 9.47 19.16
N TYR A 98 9.87 8.27 18.82
CA TYR A 98 10.49 7.01 19.23
C TYR A 98 11.85 6.80 18.56
N LEU A 99 11.96 6.97 17.24
CA LEU A 99 13.21 6.77 16.50
C LEU A 99 14.29 7.78 16.91
N GLU A 100 13.94 9.05 17.09
CA GLU A 100 14.85 10.07 17.61
C GLU A 100 15.37 9.70 19.01
N LYS A 101 14.50 9.17 19.88
CA LYS A 101 14.88 8.71 21.20
C LYS A 101 15.82 7.50 21.13
N LEU A 102 15.59 6.57 20.20
CA LEU A 102 16.47 5.42 19.99
C LEU A 102 17.85 5.87 19.50
N CYS A 103 17.91 6.76 18.50
CA CYS A 103 19.16 7.34 18.03
C CYS A 103 19.97 7.94 19.19
N ARG A 104 19.32 8.73 20.05
CA ARG A 104 19.98 9.38 21.19
C ARG A 104 20.50 8.41 22.26
N VAL A 105 19.78 7.32 22.53
CA VAL A 105 20.09 6.43 23.67
C VAL A 105 20.92 5.22 23.25
N HIS A 106 20.71 4.72 22.04
CA HIS A 106 21.29 3.48 21.53
C HIS A 106 22.20 3.68 20.31
N GLY A 107 22.18 4.84 19.65
CA GLY A 107 22.88 5.07 18.38
C GLY A 107 24.40 4.85 18.41
N ASP A 108 25.06 5.06 19.56
CA ASP A 108 26.50 4.78 19.71
C ASP A 108 26.84 3.28 19.54
N ARG A 109 25.90 2.38 19.88
CA ARG A 109 26.05 0.92 19.77
C ARG A 109 25.32 0.32 18.57
N HIS A 110 24.32 1.04 18.06
CA HIS A 110 23.36 0.62 17.04
C HIS A 110 23.28 1.75 15.99
N SER A 111 24.34 1.89 15.19
CA SER A 111 24.49 3.00 14.25
C SER A 111 23.48 2.96 13.10
N GLU A 112 22.93 1.78 12.79
CA GLU A 112 21.85 1.58 11.83
C GLU A 112 20.58 2.38 12.18
N LEU A 113 20.39 2.71 13.46
CA LEU A 113 19.25 3.54 13.90
C LEU A 113 19.25 4.92 13.27
N PHE A 114 20.42 5.49 12.96
CA PHE A 114 20.51 6.79 12.31
C PHE A 114 19.96 6.71 10.88
N GLU A 115 20.34 5.66 10.13
CA GLU A 115 19.86 5.44 8.77
C GLU A 115 18.36 5.11 8.75
N ILE A 116 17.88 4.25 9.65
CA ILE A 116 16.44 3.99 9.82
C ILE A 116 15.66 5.29 10.07
N ASN A 117 16.18 6.16 10.93
CA ASN A 117 15.53 7.43 11.26
C ASN A 117 15.55 8.41 10.07
N GLU A 118 16.65 8.50 9.32
CA GLU A 118 16.73 9.31 8.11
C GLU A 118 15.75 8.83 7.03
N LEU A 119 15.72 7.52 6.76
CA LEU A 119 14.77 6.90 5.84
C LEU A 119 13.34 7.21 6.29
N PHE A 120 12.99 6.95 7.55
CA PHE A 120 11.63 7.18 8.02
C PHE A 120 11.20 8.66 7.94
N ILE A 121 12.10 9.61 8.22
CA ILE A 121 11.81 11.05 8.08
C ILE A 121 11.55 11.42 6.62
N ALA A 122 12.39 10.94 5.70
CA ALA A 122 12.22 11.18 4.27
C ALA A 122 10.89 10.58 3.76
N GLY A 123 10.61 9.33 4.11
CA GLY A 123 9.37 8.66 3.72
C GLY A 123 8.13 9.29 4.32
N SER A 124 8.19 9.70 5.59
CA SER A 124 7.09 10.45 6.23
C SER A 124 6.75 11.74 5.49
N ALA A 125 7.76 12.50 5.06
CA ALA A 125 7.54 13.74 4.30
C ALA A 125 6.96 13.47 2.91
N ALA A 126 7.47 12.43 2.23
CA ALA A 126 6.98 12.01 0.93
C ALA A 126 5.52 11.54 1.00
N LEU A 127 5.18 10.65 1.95
CA LEU A 127 3.82 10.14 2.16
C LEU A 127 2.82 11.25 2.52
N LEU A 128 3.20 12.22 3.36
CA LEU A 128 2.31 13.35 3.66
C LEU A 128 2.00 14.19 2.41
N SER A 129 3.01 14.47 1.58
CA SER A 129 2.81 15.20 0.32
C SER A 129 2.04 14.36 -0.71
N HIS A 130 2.28 13.06 -0.75
CA HIS A 130 1.58 12.08 -1.57
C HIS A 130 0.07 12.13 -1.29
N MET A 131 -0.33 11.89 -0.04
CA MET A 131 -1.74 11.91 0.39
C MET A 131 -2.42 13.27 0.12
N GLU A 132 -1.69 14.39 0.19
CA GLU A 132 -2.24 15.70 -0.18
C GLU A 132 -2.61 15.78 -1.67
N LYS A 133 -1.78 15.25 -2.58
CA LYS A 133 -2.10 15.22 -4.01
C LYS A 133 -3.31 14.34 -4.28
N GLU A 134 -3.42 13.22 -3.58
CA GLU A 134 -4.58 12.34 -3.69
C GLU A 134 -5.85 13.03 -3.21
N GLU A 135 -5.86 13.52 -1.97
CA GLU A 135 -7.05 14.09 -1.34
C GLU A 135 -7.50 15.43 -1.96
N GLN A 136 -6.58 16.20 -2.54
CA GLN A 136 -6.89 17.52 -3.11
C GLN A 136 -7.09 17.50 -4.63
N VAL A 137 -6.58 16.49 -5.33
CA VAL A 137 -6.60 16.45 -6.81
C VAL A 137 -7.21 15.16 -7.33
N LEU A 138 -6.59 14.02 -7.07
CA LEU A 138 -6.97 12.76 -7.72
C LEU A 138 -8.32 12.24 -7.23
N PHE A 139 -8.49 12.09 -5.92
CA PHE A 139 -9.71 11.56 -5.32
C PHE A 139 -10.95 12.43 -5.55
N PRO A 140 -10.89 13.78 -5.42
CA PRO A 140 -12.02 14.63 -5.79
C PRO A 140 -12.43 14.45 -7.25
N TYR A 141 -11.47 14.28 -8.16
CA TYR A 141 -11.78 14.07 -9.56
C TYR A 141 -12.44 12.70 -9.80
N ILE A 142 -11.92 11.63 -9.18
CA ILE A 142 -12.54 10.30 -9.27
C ILE A 142 -13.97 10.33 -8.73
N LYS A 143 -14.22 10.99 -7.59
CA LYS A 143 -15.58 11.15 -7.05
C LYS A 143 -16.49 11.94 -7.99
N ALA A 144 -15.97 12.98 -8.65
CA ALA A 144 -16.73 13.74 -9.64
C ALA A 144 -17.08 12.88 -10.87
N MET A 145 -16.21 11.95 -11.28
CA MET A 145 -16.51 10.97 -12.32
C MET A 145 -17.67 10.04 -11.91
N VAL A 146 -17.64 9.51 -10.68
CA VAL A 146 -18.72 8.67 -10.15
C VAL A 146 -20.05 9.42 -10.14
N GLU A 147 -20.03 10.68 -9.69
CA GLU A 147 -21.23 11.53 -9.65
C GLU A 147 -21.77 11.83 -11.04
N SER A 148 -20.89 12.12 -12.00
CA SER A 148 -21.21 12.36 -13.41
C SER A 148 -21.89 11.16 -14.05
N GLN A 149 -21.34 9.95 -13.86
CA GLN A 149 -21.92 8.71 -14.36
C GLN A 149 -23.29 8.43 -13.72
N THR A 150 -23.41 8.61 -12.40
CA THR A 150 -24.64 8.35 -11.65
C THR A 150 -25.78 9.32 -12.01
N LYS A 151 -25.46 10.60 -12.18
CA LYS A 151 -26.46 11.66 -12.44
C LYS A 151 -26.62 12.00 -13.92
N GLY A 152 -25.78 11.47 -14.80
CA GLY A 152 -25.88 11.64 -16.25
C GLY A 152 -25.54 13.04 -16.74
N PHE A 153 -24.65 13.78 -16.08
CA PHE A 153 -24.18 15.09 -16.53
C PHE A 153 -22.77 15.01 -17.12
N PRO A 154 -22.41 15.85 -18.11
CA PRO A 154 -21.07 15.86 -18.66
C PRO A 154 -20.06 16.46 -17.66
N LEU A 155 -18.89 15.82 -17.53
CA LEU A 155 -17.83 16.30 -16.65
C LEU A 155 -16.85 17.22 -17.40
N SER A 156 -16.31 18.22 -16.72
CA SER A 156 -15.21 19.02 -17.28
C SER A 156 -13.94 18.19 -17.43
N LYS A 157 -13.17 18.47 -18.50
CA LYS A 157 -11.84 17.87 -18.66
C LYS A 157 -10.93 18.27 -17.49
N PRO A 158 -10.08 17.35 -17.00
CA PRO A 158 -9.19 17.67 -15.89
C PRO A 158 -8.05 18.57 -16.35
N HIS A 159 -7.53 19.39 -15.44
CA HIS A 159 -6.38 20.27 -15.73
C HIS A 159 -5.08 19.47 -15.95
N PHE A 160 -5.00 18.24 -15.44
CA PHE A 160 -3.88 17.33 -15.62
C PHE A 160 -3.95 16.51 -16.93
N GLY A 161 -4.93 16.80 -17.80
CA GLY A 161 -5.04 16.15 -19.12
C GLY A 161 -5.76 14.80 -19.05
N ASP A 162 -5.02 13.72 -18.82
CA ASP A 162 -5.55 12.35 -18.72
C ASP A 162 -5.44 11.83 -17.28
N ILE A 163 -6.36 10.97 -16.84
CA ILE A 163 -6.33 10.36 -15.50
C ILE A 163 -5.09 9.52 -15.27
N GLU A 164 -4.49 8.99 -16.34
CA GLU A 164 -3.28 8.20 -16.26
C GLU A 164 -2.09 9.03 -15.74
N ASN A 165 -2.04 10.33 -16.03
CA ASN A 165 -0.94 11.20 -15.61
C ASN A 165 -0.76 11.27 -14.09
N PRO A 166 -1.78 11.63 -13.28
CA PRO A 166 -1.64 11.59 -11.83
C PRO A 166 -1.49 10.17 -11.29
N ILE A 167 -2.18 9.17 -11.85
CA ILE A 167 -2.08 7.78 -11.37
C ILE A 167 -0.66 7.25 -11.50
N GLN A 168 0.03 7.48 -12.63
CA GLN A 168 1.42 7.04 -12.81
C GLN A 168 2.38 7.69 -11.81
N VAL A 169 2.13 8.95 -11.43
CA VAL A 169 2.92 9.62 -10.39
C VAL A 169 2.67 8.96 -9.04
N MET A 170 1.41 8.61 -8.70
CA MET A 170 1.12 7.93 -7.44
C MET A 170 1.74 6.52 -7.42
N GLU A 171 1.61 5.75 -8.50
CA GLU A 171 2.20 4.40 -8.61
C GLU A 171 3.73 4.44 -8.49
N GLN A 172 4.41 5.43 -9.08
CA GLN A 172 5.86 5.59 -8.90
C GLN A 172 6.24 5.92 -7.45
N GLU A 173 5.47 6.79 -6.80
CA GLU A 173 5.70 7.14 -5.40
C GLU A 173 5.46 5.94 -4.46
N HIS A 174 4.51 5.06 -4.80
CA HIS A 174 4.33 3.80 -4.10
C HIS A 174 5.52 2.87 -4.24
N GLU A 175 6.12 2.77 -5.43
CA GLU A 175 7.35 1.99 -5.62
C GLU A 175 8.50 2.55 -4.78
N ASP A 176 8.69 3.87 -4.81
CA ASP A 176 9.76 4.54 -4.07
C ASP A 176 9.62 4.32 -2.55
N GLU A 177 8.41 4.44 -2.01
CA GLU A 177 8.16 4.23 -0.58
C GLU A 177 8.16 2.76 -0.20
N GLY A 178 7.70 1.85 -1.06
CA GLY A 178 7.83 0.41 -0.86
C GLY A 178 9.29 -0.04 -0.72
N GLU A 179 10.17 0.43 -1.60
CA GLU A 179 11.61 0.16 -1.51
C GLU A 179 12.23 0.76 -0.24
N ARG A 180 11.82 1.98 0.14
CA ARG A 180 12.30 2.62 1.37
C ARG A 180 11.95 1.80 2.61
N PHE A 181 10.72 1.31 2.71
CA PHE A 181 10.31 0.49 3.85
C PHE A 181 10.94 -0.90 3.82
N HIS A 182 11.22 -1.46 2.63
CA HIS A 182 12.03 -2.66 2.51
C HIS A 182 13.43 -2.48 3.12
N GLN A 183 14.11 -1.36 2.83
CA GLN A 183 15.41 -1.03 3.43
C GLN A 183 15.33 -0.89 4.95
N ILE A 184 14.27 -0.27 5.47
CA ILE A 184 14.03 -0.19 6.91
C ILE A 184 13.84 -1.61 7.50
N ALA A 185 13.06 -2.48 6.85
CA ALA A 185 12.85 -3.85 7.30
C ALA A 185 14.19 -4.63 7.32
N GLU A 186 15.07 -4.44 6.33
CA GLU A 186 16.40 -5.06 6.33
C GLU A 186 17.29 -4.55 7.47
N LEU A 187 17.39 -3.23 7.65
CA LEU A 187 18.20 -2.60 8.71
C LEU A 187 17.75 -3.00 10.12
N THR A 188 16.45 -3.24 10.28
CA THR A 188 15.84 -3.66 11.55
C THR A 188 15.88 -5.18 11.78
N ASN A 189 16.51 -5.95 10.88
CA ASN A 189 16.46 -7.41 10.87
C ASN A 189 15.01 -7.92 10.97
N GLN A 190 14.15 -7.45 10.06
CA GLN A 190 12.72 -7.74 10.04
C GLN A 190 12.02 -7.35 11.34
N TYR A 191 12.32 -6.14 11.83
CA TYR A 191 11.81 -5.58 13.07
C TYR A 191 12.10 -6.42 14.33
N GLU A 192 13.16 -7.24 14.29
CA GLU A 192 13.63 -7.99 15.46
C GLU A 192 14.44 -7.08 16.38
N CYS A 193 13.92 -6.82 17.57
CA CYS A 193 14.63 -6.06 18.59
C CYS A 193 15.91 -6.80 19.04
N PRO A 194 17.08 -6.14 19.08
CA PRO A 194 18.33 -6.78 19.50
C PRO A 194 18.31 -7.16 20.99
N PRO A 195 19.19 -8.08 21.43
CA PRO A 195 19.19 -8.59 22.81
C PRO A 195 19.39 -7.53 23.90
N ASP A 196 20.09 -6.43 23.59
CA ASP A 196 20.31 -5.29 24.51
C ASP A 196 19.27 -4.18 24.33
N GLY A 197 18.26 -4.39 23.48
CA GLY A 197 17.18 -3.45 23.22
C GLY A 197 16.23 -3.30 24.42
N CYS A 198 15.89 -2.05 24.73
CA CYS A 198 14.97 -1.74 25.83
C CYS A 198 13.50 -1.80 25.37
N GLN A 199 12.56 -1.57 26.30
CA GLN A 199 11.13 -1.55 25.96
C GLN A 199 10.77 -0.50 24.89
N THR A 200 11.42 0.68 24.91
CA THR A 200 11.23 1.71 23.88
C THR A 200 11.64 1.19 22.49
N TYR A 201 12.67 0.36 22.43
CA TYR A 201 13.17 -0.25 21.19
C TYR A 201 12.12 -1.20 20.59
N LYS A 202 11.60 -2.12 21.42
CA LYS A 202 10.52 -3.05 21.03
C LYS A 202 9.28 -2.32 20.52
N VAL A 203 8.87 -1.26 21.19
CA VAL A 203 7.71 -0.45 20.79
C VAL A 203 7.96 0.23 19.45
N ALA A 204 9.13 0.85 19.24
CA ALA A 204 9.43 1.52 17.99
C ALA A 204 9.44 0.57 16.79
N TYR A 205 10.03 -0.63 16.95
CA TYR A 205 10.09 -1.63 15.89
C TYR A 205 8.72 -2.23 15.59
N ALA A 206 7.91 -2.51 16.61
CA ALA A 206 6.53 -2.93 16.41
C ALA A 206 5.69 -1.86 15.69
N MET A 207 5.88 -0.58 16.03
CA MET A 207 5.22 0.53 15.33
C MET A 207 5.69 0.70 13.88
N LEU A 208 6.99 0.49 13.60
CA LEU A 208 7.49 0.49 12.21
C LEU A 208 6.88 -0.63 11.40
N GLN A 209 6.81 -1.84 11.97
CA GLN A 209 6.20 -2.99 11.33
C GLN A 209 4.72 -2.75 11.04
N GLU A 210 3.96 -2.27 12.02
CA GLU A 210 2.54 -1.95 11.84
C GLU A 210 2.35 -0.85 10.77
N PHE A 211 3.23 0.14 10.74
CA PHE A 211 3.21 1.20 9.73
C PHE A 211 3.46 0.67 8.33
N GLU A 212 4.46 -0.21 8.15
CA GLU A 212 4.73 -0.85 6.86
C GLU A 212 3.56 -1.74 6.42
N GLU A 213 2.98 -2.51 7.34
CA GLU A 213 1.80 -3.35 7.07
C GLU A 213 0.59 -2.53 6.62
N ASP A 214 0.33 -1.39 7.27
CA ASP A 214 -0.72 -0.45 6.86
C ASP A 214 -0.42 0.17 5.48
N LEU A 215 0.82 0.59 5.24
CA LEU A 215 1.26 1.14 3.96
C LEU A 215 1.08 0.13 2.80
N HIS A 216 1.48 -1.12 2.99
CA HIS A 216 1.27 -2.17 1.98
C HIS A 216 -0.21 -2.40 1.68
N LYS A 217 -1.06 -2.36 2.71
CA LYS A 217 -2.51 -2.47 2.52
C LYS A 217 -3.07 -1.27 1.75
N HIS A 218 -2.69 -0.05 2.14
CA HIS A 218 -3.07 1.19 1.47
C HIS A 218 -2.71 1.13 -0.03
N ILE A 219 -1.43 0.94 -0.35
CA ILE A 219 -0.95 0.85 -1.73
C ILE A 219 -1.68 -0.26 -2.50
N HIS A 220 -1.96 -1.40 -1.87
CA HIS A 220 -2.70 -2.47 -2.52
C HIS A 220 -4.12 -2.04 -2.92
N LEU A 221 -4.86 -1.39 -2.01
CA LEU A 221 -6.20 -0.88 -2.28
C LEU A 221 -6.20 0.10 -3.45
N GLU A 222 -5.14 0.90 -3.58
CA GLU A 222 -5.02 1.86 -4.65
C GLU A 222 -4.62 1.22 -5.98
N ASN A 223 -3.43 0.61 -6.04
CA ASN A 223 -2.86 0.07 -7.26
C ASN A 223 -3.70 -1.05 -7.88
N ASN A 224 -4.32 -1.88 -7.04
CA ASN A 224 -4.97 -3.11 -7.50
C ASN A 224 -6.50 -3.05 -7.50
N ILE A 225 -7.10 -1.99 -6.95
CA ILE A 225 -8.57 -1.85 -6.89
C ILE A 225 -8.99 -0.46 -7.37
N LEU A 226 -8.60 0.61 -6.67
CA LEU A 226 -9.08 1.97 -6.95
C LEU A 226 -8.62 2.48 -8.32
N PHE A 227 -7.32 2.44 -8.61
CA PHE A 227 -6.76 3.00 -9.84
C PHE A 227 -7.23 2.23 -11.08
N PRO A 228 -7.28 0.89 -11.10
CA PRO A 228 -7.92 0.15 -12.18
C PRO A 228 -9.40 0.55 -12.38
N ALA A 229 -10.17 0.68 -11.32
CA ALA A 229 -11.57 1.10 -11.41
C ALA A 229 -11.71 2.55 -11.93
N ALA A 230 -10.85 3.46 -11.48
CA ALA A 230 -10.82 4.84 -11.95
C ALA A 230 -10.47 4.95 -13.44
N ARG A 231 -9.53 4.13 -13.92
CA ARG A 231 -9.17 4.03 -15.34
C ARG A 231 -10.34 3.54 -16.20
N GLU A 232 -11.07 2.52 -15.76
CA GLU A 232 -12.27 2.06 -16.47
C GLU A 232 -13.37 3.12 -16.45
N LEU A 233 -13.63 3.73 -15.30
CA LEU A 233 -14.61 4.80 -15.17
C LEU A 233 -14.30 5.96 -16.11
N TYR A 234 -13.04 6.41 -16.18
CA TYR A 234 -12.62 7.51 -17.05
C TYR A 234 -12.88 7.25 -18.54
N LYS A 235 -12.76 6.00 -19.02
CA LYS A 235 -13.07 5.62 -20.41
C LYS A 235 -14.55 5.81 -20.76
N GLU A 236 -15.43 5.72 -19.75
CA GLU A 236 -16.88 5.84 -19.91
C GLU A 236 -17.38 7.28 -19.76
N ILE A 237 -16.55 8.21 -19.27
CA ILE A 237 -16.95 9.59 -19.03
C ILE A 237 -17.20 10.34 -20.34
N SER A 238 -18.36 11.00 -20.38
CA SER A 238 -18.68 12.00 -21.40
C SER A 238 -18.19 13.37 -20.97
N PHE A 239 -17.17 13.90 -21.65
CA PHE A 239 -16.65 15.24 -21.36
C PHE A 239 -17.52 16.33 -21.98
N SER A 240 -17.67 17.44 -21.26
CA SER A 240 -18.24 18.66 -21.82
C SER A 240 -17.36 19.19 -22.95
N HIS A 241 -18.00 19.67 -24.02
CA HIS A 241 -17.31 20.38 -25.09
C HIS A 241 -17.10 21.82 -24.62
N SER A 242 -15.83 22.24 -24.55
CA SER A 242 -15.42 23.62 -24.27
C SER A 242 -15.93 24.60 -25.30
#